data_AF-A0A9D4LSU2-F1
#
_entry.id   AF-A0A9D4LSU2-F1
#
_cell.length_a   1.000
_cell.length_b   1.000
_cell.length_c   1.000
_cell.angle_alpha   90.00
_cell.angle_beta   90.00
_cell.angle_gamma   90.00
#
_symmetry.space_group_name_H-M   'P 1'
#
loop_
_entity.id
_entity.type
_entity.pdbx_description
1 polymer ?
#
loop_
_entity_poly.entity_id
_entity_poly.type
_entity_poly.pdbx_seq_one_letter_code
_entity_poly.pdbx_strand_id
1 'polypeptide(L)'
;MHDFTDLAYTTSTQHKGPTEARIKRDASDLEKMHTVITTCSPYTVDPTRRNIFSGLVAGSDVNVHSFQDVGNKIIRDIKGKSAFAYKFKRKDRAKTLGNSSAVKIAEDRAIDPELLFQRFLVVSKSGDLFP
;
A
#
# COMPACT_ATOMS: atom_id res chain seq x y z
N MET A 1 -17.68 40.62 -12.15
CA MET A 1 -18.11 41.82 -11.41
C MET A 1 -18.88 41.32 -10.21
N HIS A 2 -18.53 41.72 -8.99
CA HIS A 2 -19.26 41.30 -7.79
C HIS A 2 -20.16 42.46 -7.38
N ASP A 3 -21.47 42.33 -7.60
CA ASP A 3 -22.44 43.45 -7.55
C ASP A 3 -22.58 44.11 -6.17
N PHE A 4 -22.04 43.49 -5.12
CA PHE A 4 -22.11 44.00 -3.76
C PHE A 4 -21.00 45.00 -3.39
N THR A 5 -19.85 44.98 -4.08
CA THR A 5 -18.69 45.81 -3.71
C THR A 5 -18.14 46.66 -4.84
N ASP A 6 -18.74 46.59 -6.03
CA ASP A 6 -18.31 47.26 -7.27
C ASP A 6 -16.82 46.98 -7.62
N LEU A 7 -16.25 45.93 -7.04
CA LEU A 7 -14.85 45.58 -7.17
C LEU A 7 -14.68 44.55 -8.30
N ALA A 8 -13.94 44.94 -9.34
CA ALA A 8 -13.52 44.04 -10.40
C ALA A 8 -12.28 43.26 -9.94
N TYR A 9 -12.47 42.08 -9.34
CA TYR A 9 -11.36 41.16 -9.08
C TYR A 9 -10.77 40.69 -10.42
N THR A 10 -9.57 41.16 -10.74
CA THR A 10 -8.81 40.64 -11.87
C THR A 10 -8.17 39.32 -11.44
N THR A 11 -8.48 38.23 -12.14
CA THR A 11 -7.78 36.96 -11.91
C THR A 11 -6.34 37.11 -12.38
N SER A 12 -5.39 37.19 -11.45
CA SER A 12 -3.97 37.10 -11.77
C SER A 12 -3.66 35.73 -12.40
N THR A 13 -2.66 35.66 -13.29
CA THR A 13 -2.16 34.39 -13.83
C THR A 13 -1.73 33.40 -12.74
N GLN A 14 -1.36 33.92 -11.56
CA GLN A 14 -0.98 33.16 -10.39
C GLN A 14 -2.18 32.72 -9.52
N HIS A 15 -3.34 33.37 -9.65
CA HIS A 15 -4.58 33.04 -8.94
C HIS A 15 -5.71 32.78 -9.94
N LYS A 16 -5.57 31.68 -10.70
CA LYS A 16 -6.68 31.15 -11.50
C LYS A 16 -7.69 30.49 -10.57
N GLY A 17 -8.94 30.95 -10.64
CA GLY A 17 -10.06 30.34 -9.92
C GLY A 17 -10.22 28.85 -10.23
N PRO A 18 -10.96 28.11 -9.39
CA PRO A 18 -11.22 26.71 -9.64
C PRO A 18 -11.97 26.53 -10.96
N THR A 19 -11.38 25.79 -11.90
CA THR A 19 -12.05 25.44 -13.15
C THR A 19 -12.99 24.26 -12.92
N GLU A 20 -14.03 24.12 -13.74
CA GLU A 20 -14.94 22.95 -13.66
C GLU A 20 -14.18 21.61 -13.70
N ALA A 21 -13.12 21.53 -14.51
CA ALA A 21 -12.24 20.36 -14.58
C ALA A 21 -11.51 20.09 -13.26
N ARG A 22 -11.08 21.13 -12.52
CA ARG A 22 -10.47 20.98 -11.19
C ARG A 22 -11.50 20.55 -10.16
N ILE A 23 -12.66 21.21 -10.12
CA ILE A 23 -13.77 20.86 -9.22
C ILE A 23 -14.19 19.40 -9.41
N LYS A 24 -14.36 18.95 -10.66
CA LYS A 24 -14.73 17.57 -10.98
C LYS A 24 -13.64 16.57 -10.57
N ARG A 25 -12.36 16.92 -10.75
CA ARG A 25 -11.24 16.06 -10.32
C ARG A 25 -11.19 15.94 -8.81
N ASP A 26 -11.26 17.07 -8.10
CA ASP A 26 -11.21 17.10 -6.64
C ASP A 26 -12.38 16.32 -6.02
N ALA A 27 -13.59 16.46 -6.58
CA ALA A 27 -14.75 15.65 -6.18
C ALA A 27 -14.49 14.15 -6.41
N SER A 28 -13.97 13.77 -7.58
CA SER A 28 -13.63 12.37 -7.87
C SER A 28 -12.55 11.83 -6.93
N ASP A 29 -11.56 12.63 -6.58
CA ASP A 29 -10.47 12.21 -5.68
C ASP A 29 -10.95 12.12 -4.22
N LEU A 30 -11.86 13.00 -3.78
CA LEU A 30 -12.55 12.89 -2.50
C LEU A 30 -13.32 11.58 -2.39
N GLU A 31 -14.08 11.20 -3.42
CA GLU A 31 -14.81 9.93 -3.44
C GLU A 31 -13.88 8.72 -3.34
N LYS A 32 -12.73 8.75 -4.02
CA LYS A 32 -11.71 7.69 -3.92
C LYS A 32 -11.14 7.60 -2.50
N MET A 33 -10.77 8.75 -1.92
CA MET A 33 -10.25 8.79 -0.55
C MET A 33 -11.29 8.30 0.46
N HIS A 34 -12.53 8.74 0.32
CA HIS A 34 -13.64 8.30 1.16
C HIS A 34 -13.84 6.79 1.09
N THR A 35 -13.81 6.22 -0.12
CA THR A 35 -13.91 4.78 -0.35
C THR A 35 -12.78 4.02 0.34
N VAL A 36 -11.52 4.46 0.18
CA VAL A 36 -10.35 3.81 0.78
C VAL A 36 -10.39 3.91 2.30
N ILE A 37 -10.67 5.09 2.87
CA ILE A 37 -10.73 5.30 4.31
C ILE A 37 -11.87 4.49 4.93
N THR A 38 -13.04 4.43 4.29
CA THR A 38 -14.18 3.65 4.80
C THR A 38 -13.87 2.15 4.78
N THR A 39 -13.25 1.67 3.71
CA THR A 39 -12.93 0.23 3.55
C THR A 39 -11.76 -0.20 4.44
N CYS A 40 -10.74 0.65 4.55
CA CYS A 40 -9.48 0.35 5.24
C CYS A 40 -9.30 1.14 6.54
N SER A 41 -10.41 1.55 7.18
CA SER A 41 -10.38 2.41 8.36
C SER A 41 -9.53 1.81 9.48
N PRO A 42 -8.60 2.57 10.08
CA PRO A 42 -7.86 2.12 11.26
C PRO A 42 -8.70 2.21 12.55
N TYR A 43 -9.90 2.80 12.49
CA TYR A 43 -10.75 3.06 13.65
C TYR A 43 -11.91 2.07 13.80
N THR A 44 -12.09 1.16 12.84
CA THR A 44 -13.07 0.09 12.94
C THR A 44 -12.55 -1.06 13.80
N VAL A 45 -13.45 -1.77 14.49
CA VAL A 45 -13.11 -2.99 15.23
C VAL A 45 -12.87 -4.13 14.25
N ASP A 46 -11.72 -4.08 13.58
CA ASP A 46 -11.25 -5.12 12.67
C ASP A 46 -10.15 -5.94 13.39
N PRO A 47 -10.34 -7.25 13.62
CA PRO A 47 -9.32 -8.07 14.25
C PRO A 47 -8.12 -8.33 13.33
N THR A 48 -8.23 -8.04 12.04
CA THR A 48 -7.16 -8.24 11.07
C THR A 48 -6.16 -7.10 11.10
N ARG A 49 -4.87 -7.44 10.91
CA ARG A 49 -3.80 -6.45 10.82
C ARG A 49 -3.62 -6.07 9.36
N ARG A 50 -4.27 -5.00 8.92
CA ARG A 50 -4.27 -4.58 7.53
C ARG A 50 -3.43 -3.32 7.30
N ASN A 51 -2.82 -3.21 6.13
CA ASN A 51 -2.23 -1.95 5.66
C ASN A 51 -3.33 -0.93 5.35
N ILE A 52 -3.23 0.27 5.93
CA ILE A 52 -4.24 1.34 5.75
C ILE A 52 -4.27 1.85 4.30
N PHE A 53 -3.13 1.85 3.61
CA PHE A 53 -3.01 2.35 2.25
C PHE A 53 -3.36 1.29 1.19
N SER A 54 -2.78 0.08 1.29
CA SER A 54 -2.97 -0.96 0.28
C SER A 54 -4.11 -1.92 0.57
N GLY A 55 -4.69 -1.91 1.77
CA GLY A 55 -5.69 -2.89 2.19
C GLY A 55 -5.14 -4.32 2.35
N LEU A 56 -3.83 -4.52 2.28
CA LEU A 56 -3.24 -5.85 2.41
C LEU A 56 -3.32 -6.34 3.85
N VAL A 57 -3.96 -7.48 4.07
CA VAL A 57 -4.02 -8.15 5.37
C VAL A 57 -2.71 -8.88 5.62
N ALA A 58 -2.15 -8.67 6.80
CA ALA A 58 -0.91 -9.29 7.21
C ALA A 58 -1.07 -10.80 7.43
N GLY A 59 -0.10 -11.56 6.95
CA GLY A 59 0.02 -12.98 7.25
C GLY A 59 0.30 -13.24 8.72
N SER A 60 0.11 -14.51 9.14
CA SER A 60 0.37 -14.95 10.51
C SER A 60 1.82 -14.80 10.96
N ASP A 61 2.76 -14.66 10.01
CA ASP A 61 4.17 -14.47 10.28
C ASP A 61 4.54 -13.02 10.61
N VAL A 62 3.66 -12.06 10.31
CA VAL A 62 3.89 -10.63 10.61
C VAL A 62 3.61 -10.37 12.09
N ASN A 63 4.66 -10.02 12.82
CA ASN A 63 4.60 -9.82 14.27
C ASN A 63 5.04 -8.42 14.74
N VAL A 64 5.09 -7.43 13.85
CA VAL A 64 5.52 -6.06 14.18
C VAL A 64 4.71 -5.40 15.31
N HIS A 65 3.43 -5.72 15.46
CA HIS A 65 2.58 -5.26 16.56
C HIS A 65 3.12 -5.64 17.95
N SER A 66 3.86 -6.75 18.06
CA SER A 66 4.52 -7.24 19.28
C SER A 66 6.03 -6.99 19.24
N PHE A 67 6.48 -5.90 18.62
CA PHE A 67 7.91 -5.58 18.50
C PHE A 67 8.61 -5.51 19.86
N GLN A 68 7.91 -5.06 20.90
CA GLN A 68 8.44 -4.99 22.25
C GLN A 68 8.76 -6.37 22.82
N ASP A 69 7.88 -7.36 22.64
CA ASP A 69 8.11 -8.73 23.08
C ASP A 69 9.28 -9.37 22.36
N VAL A 70 9.37 -9.13 21.05
CA VAL A 70 10.50 -9.57 20.21
C VAL A 70 11.81 -8.93 20.69
N GLY A 71 11.81 -7.61 20.94
CA GLY A 71 12.96 -6.90 21.48
C GLY A 71 13.39 -7.44 22.85
N ASN A 72 12.44 -7.63 23.76
CA ASN A 72 12.69 -8.20 25.09
C ASN A 72 13.30 -9.60 25.00
N LYS A 73 12.85 -10.43 24.06
CA LYS A 73 13.46 -11.74 23.79
C LYS A 73 14.92 -11.60 23.34
N ILE A 74 15.21 -10.70 22.41
CA ILE A 74 16.59 -10.44 21.94
C ILE A 74 17.48 -10.00 23.11
N ILE A 75 17.00 -9.08 23.96
CA ILE A 75 17.76 -8.60 25.13
C ILE A 75 18.03 -9.74 26.12
N ARG A 76 17.04 -10.60 26.39
CA ARG A 76 17.26 -11.79 27.23
C ARG A 76 18.31 -12.72 26.65
N ASP A 77 18.30 -12.91 25.33
CA ASP A 77 19.27 -13.77 24.64
C ASP A 77 20.69 -13.18 24.63
N ILE A 78 20.84 -11.85 24.75
CA ILE A 78 22.13 -11.16 24.86
C ILE A 78 22.72 -11.29 26.28
N LYS A 79 21.87 -11.32 27.30
CA LYS A 79 22.31 -11.32 28.71
C LYS A 79 23.27 -12.49 28.99
N GLY A 80 24.44 -12.18 29.54
CA GLY A 80 25.47 -13.17 29.89
C GLY A 80 26.39 -13.60 28.74
N LYS A 81 26.21 -13.06 27.52
CA LYS A 81 27.12 -13.31 26.38
C LYS A 81 28.07 -12.13 26.18
N SER A 82 29.30 -12.42 25.78
CA SER A 82 30.24 -11.41 25.32
C SER A 82 29.73 -10.76 24.02
N ALA A 83 30.02 -9.46 23.85
CA ALA A 83 29.65 -8.70 22.66
C ALA A 83 30.16 -9.33 21.35
N PHE A 84 31.29 -10.05 21.40
CA PHE A 84 31.87 -10.74 20.24
C PHE A 84 31.23 -12.11 19.95
N ALA A 85 30.53 -12.69 20.94
CA ALA A 85 29.94 -14.02 20.83
C ALA A 85 28.50 -13.97 20.31
N TYR A 86 27.75 -12.90 20.59
CA TYR A 86 26.37 -12.77 20.15
C TYR A 86 26.29 -12.30 18.68
N LYS A 87 25.55 -13.04 17.86
CA LYS A 87 25.29 -12.68 16.46
C LYS A 87 23.79 -12.48 16.25
N PHE A 88 23.41 -11.28 15.84
CA PHE A 88 22.04 -10.98 15.44
C PHE A 88 21.66 -11.78 14.19
N LYS A 89 20.44 -12.34 14.18
CA LYS A 89 19.92 -13.09 13.03
C LYS A 89 18.67 -12.42 12.50
N ARG A 90 18.52 -12.41 11.18
CA ARG A 90 17.33 -11.87 10.50
C ARG A 90 16.02 -12.58 10.89
N LYS A 91 16.09 -13.84 11.33
CA LYS A 91 14.91 -14.59 11.78
C LYS A 91 14.39 -14.18 13.16
N ASP A 92 15.24 -13.55 13.97
CA ASP A 92 14.92 -13.20 15.36
C ASP A 92 14.37 -11.77 15.49
N ARG A 93 14.35 -10.98 14.40
CA ARG A 93 13.78 -9.62 14.37
C ARG A 93 12.27 -9.65 14.15
N ALA A 94 11.61 -8.55 14.52
CA ALA A 94 10.20 -8.35 14.21
C ALA A 94 9.99 -8.30 12.67
N LYS A 95 9.01 -9.06 12.19
CA LYS A 95 8.61 -9.15 10.80
C LYS A 95 7.52 -8.11 10.53
N THR A 96 7.82 -7.22 9.59
CA THR A 96 6.88 -6.20 9.11
C THR A 96 6.08 -6.72 7.92
N LEU A 97 5.00 -6.03 7.55
CA LEU A 97 4.29 -6.33 6.32
C LEU A 97 5.17 -6.13 5.07
N GLY A 98 6.14 -5.21 5.10
CA GLY A 98 7.09 -5.05 4.00
C GLY A 98 8.05 -6.24 3.83
N ASN A 99 8.16 -7.11 4.83
CA ASN A 99 8.97 -8.33 4.76
C ASN A 99 8.26 -9.48 4.03
N SER A 100 6.96 -9.40 3.80
CA SER A 100 6.30 -10.24 2.80
C SER A 100 6.65 -9.67 1.42
N SER A 101 7.87 -9.93 0.98
CA SER A 101 8.35 -9.55 -0.35
C SER A 101 7.42 -10.16 -1.39
N ALA A 102 6.75 -9.28 -2.14
CA ALA A 102 5.85 -9.60 -3.23
C ALA A 102 4.68 -10.50 -2.82
N VAL A 103 3.51 -10.18 -3.36
CA VAL A 103 2.43 -11.17 -3.46
C VAL A 103 3.07 -12.44 -4.05
N LYS A 104 3.18 -13.53 -3.27
CA LYS A 104 3.26 -14.84 -3.89
C LYS A 104 1.90 -15.02 -4.54
N ILE A 105 1.81 -14.64 -5.82
CA ILE A 105 0.64 -14.84 -6.65
C ILE A 105 0.53 -16.36 -6.78
N ALA A 106 -0.16 -16.98 -5.82
CA ALA A 106 -0.25 -18.42 -5.58
C ALA A 106 1.05 -19.11 -5.10
N GLU A 107 0.89 -20.31 -4.52
CA GLU A 107 1.95 -21.34 -4.50
C GLU A 107 2.58 -21.44 -5.89
N ASP A 108 3.88 -21.75 -5.98
CA ASP A 108 4.66 -21.83 -7.23
C ASP A 108 3.87 -22.48 -8.37
N ARG A 109 3.05 -21.68 -9.07
CA ARG A 109 2.40 -22.09 -10.30
C ARG A 109 3.51 -21.94 -11.31
N ALA A 110 4.16 -23.07 -11.61
CA ALA A 110 5.05 -23.15 -12.76
C ALA A 110 4.31 -22.55 -13.95
N ILE A 111 4.77 -21.38 -14.40
CA ILE A 111 4.26 -20.80 -15.63
C ILE A 111 4.82 -21.68 -16.74
N ASP A 112 3.93 -22.44 -17.38
CA ASP A 112 4.30 -23.23 -18.55
C ASP A 112 4.70 -22.26 -19.69
N PRO A 113 5.98 -22.24 -20.10
CA PRO A 113 6.46 -21.35 -21.14
C PRO A 113 5.77 -21.59 -22.49
N GLU A 114 5.34 -22.83 -22.76
CA GLU A 114 4.68 -23.19 -24.01
C GLU A 114 3.27 -22.61 -24.07
N LEU A 115 2.51 -22.76 -22.97
CA LEU A 115 1.20 -22.14 -22.84
C LEU A 115 1.27 -20.61 -22.90
N LEU A 116 2.30 -20.00 -22.30
CA LEU A 116 2.51 -18.55 -22.35
C LEU A 116 2.82 -18.08 -23.78
N PHE A 117 3.66 -18.82 -24.50
CA PHE A 117 4.00 -18.53 -25.89
C PHE A 117 2.78 -18.66 -26.82
N GLN A 118 1.97 -19.71 -26.65
CA GLN A 118 0.72 -19.89 -27.40
C GLN A 118 -0.25 -18.71 -27.18
N ARG A 119 -0.40 -18.24 -25.93
CA ARG A 119 -1.22 -17.07 -25.60
C ARG A 119 -0.69 -15.80 -26.28
N PHE A 120 0.63 -15.58 -26.29
CA PHE A 120 1.21 -14.45 -27.02
C PHE A 120 0.93 -14.50 -28.52
N LEU A 121 1.02 -15.68 -29.14
CA LEU A 121 0.70 -15.85 -30.56
C LEU A 121 -0.77 -15.55 -30.85
N VAL A 122 -1.68 -15.98 -29.99
CA VAL A 122 -3.12 -15.68 -30.12
C VAL A 122 -3.35 -14.18 -30.02
N VAL A 123 -2.85 -13.52 -28.98
CA VAL A 123 -2.99 -12.06 -28.79
C VAL A 123 -2.37 -11.28 -29.95
N SER A 124 -1.21 -11.70 -30.46
CA SER A 124 -0.57 -11.04 -31.62
C SER A 124 -1.40 -11.13 -32.90
N LYS A 125 -2.25 -12.16 -33.02
CA LYS A 125 -3.11 -12.38 -34.19
C LYS A 125 -4.48 -11.73 -34.03
N SER A 126 -5.03 -11.70 -32.82
CA SER A 126 -6.36 -11.16 -32.54
C SER A 126 -6.36 -9.67 -32.25
N GLY A 127 -5.21 -9.03 -31.96
CA GLY A 127 -5.10 -7.58 -31.72
C GLY A 127 -5.70 -7.10 -30.39
N ASP A 128 -6.55 -7.90 -29.77
CA ASP A 128 -7.22 -7.59 -28.52
C ASP A 128 -6.56 -8.29 -27.33
N LEU A 129 -6.02 -7.48 -26.41
CA LEU A 129 -5.87 -7.86 -25.01
C LEU A 129 -7.25 -7.77 -24.37
N PHE A 130 -8.01 -8.87 -24.37
CA PHE A 130 -9.25 -8.92 -23.59
C PHE A 130 -8.95 -8.83 -22.08
N PRO A 131 -9.85 -8.20 -21.29
CA PRO A 131 -9.62 -7.83 -19.88
C PRO A 131 -9.52 -9.03 -18.92
#